data_AF-A0A821XLR3-F1
#
_entry.id   AF-A0A821XLR3-F1
#
_cell.length_a   1.000
_cell.length_b   1.000
_cell.length_c   1.000
_cell.angle_alpha   90.00
_cell.angle_beta   90.00
_cell.angle_gamma   90.00
#
_symmetry.space_group_name_H-M   'P 1'
#
loop_
_entity.id
_entity.type
_entity.pdbx_description
1 polymer ?
#
loop_
_entity_poly.entity_id
_entity_poly.type
_entity_poly.pdbx_seq_one_letter_code
_entity_poly.pdbx_strand_id
1 'polypeptide(L)'
;MINENEKNQSSASTSNISDSQGKKSNSLLWKHYNKQMHNVRPAGTANSRAIIETQKYLDDTVLSPDTNPLEWWRINQQIYPNLAKLAKIKLNAMASSVPCERLFSVAGNILTERRSRLGSRKLEQLLFLQQNKK
;
A
#
# COMPACT_ATOMS: atom_id res chain seq x y z
N MET A 1 62.51 20.95 32.90
CA MET A 1 63.01 20.31 31.67
C MET A 1 61.76 19.98 30.86
N ILE A 2 61.33 20.72 29.82
CA ILE A 2 62.07 21.45 28.75
C ILE A 2 62.98 20.44 28.00
N ASN A 3 62.91 20.14 26.69
CA ASN A 3 62.08 20.55 25.51
C ASN A 3 62.19 19.40 24.44
N GLU A 4 61.51 19.31 23.27
CA GLU A 4 60.55 20.15 22.53
C GLU A 4 59.74 19.38 21.42
N ASN A 5 58.82 20.10 20.75
CA ASN A 5 58.54 20.23 19.29
C ASN A 5 59.23 19.29 18.24
N GLU A 6 58.67 19.01 17.05
CA GLU A 6 57.60 19.70 16.28
C GLU A 6 57.01 18.86 15.10
N LYS A 7 55.88 19.33 14.54
CA LYS A 7 55.33 19.11 13.17
C LYS A 7 54.78 17.70 12.82
N ASN A 8 53.69 17.55 12.05
CA ASN A 8 52.93 18.53 11.26
C ASN A 8 51.40 18.27 11.22
N GLN A 9 50.66 19.26 10.72
CA GLN A 9 49.21 19.44 10.77
C GLN A 9 48.42 18.65 9.70
N SER A 10 47.13 18.39 9.99
CA SER A 10 46.04 18.64 9.03
C SER A 10 44.70 18.79 9.77
N SER A 11 44.12 19.98 9.69
CA SER A 11 42.89 20.37 10.39
C SER A 11 41.66 20.22 9.49
N ALA A 12 40.54 19.74 10.02
CA ALA A 12 39.21 19.98 9.45
C ALA A 12 38.15 20.00 10.56
N SER A 13 37.57 21.17 10.79
CA SER A 13 36.74 21.47 11.96
C SER A 13 35.36 20.78 11.92
N THR A 14 34.89 20.36 13.09
CA THR A 14 33.46 20.17 13.36
C THR A 14 32.70 21.49 13.15
N SER A 15 31.66 21.49 12.33
CA SER A 15 30.68 22.58 12.28
C SER A 15 29.26 22.03 12.12
N ASN A 16 28.47 22.21 13.18
CA ASN A 16 27.03 21.99 13.14
C ASN A 16 26.40 22.99 12.17
N ILE A 17 25.51 22.53 11.28
CA ILE A 17 24.61 23.40 10.52
C ILE A 17 23.19 22.93 10.81
N SER A 18 22.57 23.60 11.79
CA SER A 18 21.14 23.54 12.06
C SER A 18 20.37 24.38 11.05
N ASP A 19 19.33 23.76 10.48
CA ASP A 19 18.17 24.34 9.77
C ASP A 19 18.43 25.23 8.53
N SER A 20 17.81 24.84 7.42
CA SER A 20 17.61 25.65 6.21
C SER A 20 16.58 24.97 5.30
N GLN A 21 15.31 25.30 5.50
CA GLN A 21 14.22 25.02 4.56
C GLN A 21 14.57 25.44 3.11
N GLY A 22 14.26 24.57 2.15
CA GLY A 22 13.80 25.04 0.83
C GLY A 22 14.82 25.27 -0.30
N LYS A 23 15.59 24.24 -0.71
CA LYS A 23 16.01 24.10 -2.13
C LYS A 23 15.82 22.67 -2.62
N LYS A 24 14.73 22.41 -3.35
CA LYS A 24 14.51 21.13 -4.06
C LYS A 24 15.64 20.95 -5.08
N SER A 25 16.62 20.09 -4.74
CA SER A 25 17.76 19.82 -5.61
C SER A 25 17.28 19.17 -6.90
N ASN A 26 17.18 19.99 -7.96
CA ASN A 26 17.01 19.57 -9.35
C ASN A 26 18.31 18.93 -9.90
N SER A 27 19.03 18.22 -9.03
CA SER A 27 20.29 17.56 -9.30
C SER A 27 20.16 16.69 -10.55
N LEU A 28 20.95 17.04 -11.55
CA LEU A 28 21.06 16.29 -12.80
C LEU A 28 21.51 14.86 -12.52
N LEU A 29 22.26 14.64 -11.43
CA LEU A 29 22.62 13.32 -10.92
C LEU A 29 21.40 12.52 -10.46
N TRP A 30 20.45 13.10 -9.71
CA TRP A 30 19.21 12.40 -9.34
C TRP A 30 18.31 12.11 -10.55
N LYS A 31 18.25 13.03 -11.53
CA LYS A 31 17.53 12.79 -12.80
C LYS A 31 18.17 11.67 -13.62
N HIS A 32 19.50 11.66 -13.72
CA HIS A 32 20.27 10.62 -14.40
C HIS A 32 20.12 9.27 -13.68
N TYR A 33 20.26 9.24 -12.36
CA TYR A 33 20.08 8.05 -11.53
C TYR A 33 18.70 7.43 -11.72
N ASN A 34 17.62 8.22 -11.61
CA ASN A 34 16.26 7.72 -11.83
C ASN A 34 16.07 7.21 -13.27
N LYS A 35 16.62 7.90 -14.28
CA LYS A 35 16.57 7.46 -15.69
C LYS A 35 17.28 6.12 -15.89
N GLN A 36 18.44 5.92 -15.27
CA GLN A 36 19.17 4.65 -15.31
C GLN A 36 18.38 3.55 -14.58
N MET A 37 17.87 3.82 -13.37
CA MET A 37 17.09 2.86 -12.58
C MET A 37 15.78 2.42 -13.26
N HIS A 38 15.10 3.31 -13.99
CA HIS A 38 13.95 2.93 -14.81
C HIS A 38 14.32 2.03 -16.01
N ASN A 39 15.55 2.12 -16.52
CA ASN A 39 16.06 1.26 -17.58
C ASN A 39 16.65 -0.07 -17.06
N VAL A 40 17.02 -0.16 -15.78
CA VAL A 40 17.39 -1.42 -15.13
C VAL A 40 16.14 -2.29 -15.00
N ARG A 41 15.88 -3.11 -16.02
CA ARG A 41 14.96 -4.24 -15.89
C ARG A 41 15.46 -5.13 -14.74
N PRO A 42 14.66 -5.41 -13.70
CA PRO A 42 15.06 -6.32 -12.63
C PRO A 42 15.33 -7.71 -13.22
N ALA A 43 16.59 -8.13 -13.13
CA ALA A 43 17.09 -9.36 -13.72
C ALA A 43 16.30 -10.59 -13.23
N GLY A 44 16.00 -11.51 -14.15
CA GLY A 44 15.29 -12.76 -13.87
C GLY A 44 13.92 -12.90 -14.53
N THR A 45 13.26 -14.01 -14.24
CA THR A 45 11.94 -14.36 -14.78
C THR A 45 10.82 -13.68 -13.96
N ALA A 46 9.57 -13.79 -14.42
CA ALA A 46 8.43 -13.34 -13.61
C ALA A 46 8.34 -14.11 -12.29
N ASN A 47 8.59 -15.42 -12.33
CA ASN A 47 8.57 -16.30 -11.17
C ASN A 47 9.67 -15.96 -10.16
N SER A 48 10.91 -15.71 -10.60
CA SER A 48 11.99 -15.37 -9.66
C SER A 48 11.71 -14.05 -8.92
N ARG A 49 11.11 -13.06 -9.59
CA ARG A 49 10.68 -11.81 -8.93
C ARG A 49 9.55 -12.02 -7.94
N ALA A 50 8.55 -12.84 -8.28
CA ALA A 50 7.46 -13.17 -7.36
C ALA A 50 7.95 -13.93 -6.12
N ILE A 51 8.92 -14.84 -6.28
CA ILE A 51 9.57 -15.56 -5.17
C ILE A 51 10.32 -14.56 -4.26
N ILE A 52 11.12 -13.66 -4.82
CA ILE A 52 11.86 -12.64 -4.05
C ILE A 52 10.91 -11.71 -3.29
N GLU A 53 9.83 -11.24 -3.94
CA GLU A 53 8.81 -10.40 -3.30
C GLU A 53 8.10 -11.13 -2.15
N THR A 54 7.80 -12.42 -2.33
CA THR A 54 7.15 -13.26 -1.31
C THR A 54 8.08 -13.56 -0.14
N GLN A 55 9.34 -13.94 -0.40
CA GLN A 55 10.34 -14.16 0.66
C GLN A 55 10.52 -12.91 1.51
N LYS A 56 10.74 -11.76 0.86
CA LYS A 56 10.92 -10.49 1.56
C LYS A 56 9.74 -10.16 2.49
N TYR A 57 8.50 -10.45 2.08
CA TYR A 57 7.31 -10.26 2.92
C TYR A 57 7.25 -11.24 4.10
N LEU A 58 7.69 -12.49 3.92
CA LEU A 58 7.74 -13.50 4.99
C LEU A 58 8.88 -13.24 6.00
N ASP A 59 9.96 -12.59 5.57
CA ASP A 59 11.08 -12.17 6.41
C ASP A 59 10.83 -10.81 7.11
N ASP A 60 9.74 -10.12 6.77
CA ASP A 60 9.35 -8.83 7.36
C ASP A 60 8.74 -9.01 8.76
N THR A 61 8.66 -7.92 9.52
CA THR A 61 8.13 -7.95 10.89
C THR A 61 6.63 -8.28 10.93
N VAL A 62 6.24 -9.20 11.82
CA VAL A 62 4.84 -9.61 11.99
C VAL A 62 3.99 -8.42 12.46
N LEU A 63 2.88 -8.20 11.76
CA LEU A 63 1.92 -7.14 12.08
C LEU A 63 1.31 -7.30 13.47
N SER A 64 1.22 -6.18 14.22
CA SER A 64 0.45 -6.15 15.46
C SER A 64 -1.04 -6.45 15.18
N PRO A 65 -1.72 -7.28 15.99
CA PRO A 65 -3.13 -7.64 15.80
C PRO A 65 -4.09 -6.46 15.67
N ASP A 66 -3.76 -5.32 16.29
CA ASP A 66 -4.57 -4.10 16.28
C ASP A 66 -4.44 -3.29 14.97
N THR A 67 -3.53 -3.68 14.07
CA THR A 67 -3.26 -2.95 12.82
C THR A 67 -4.27 -3.30 11.75
N ASN A 68 -4.90 -2.30 11.13
CA ASN A 68 -5.77 -2.53 9.97
C ASN A 68 -4.93 -3.06 8.78
N PRO A 69 -5.13 -4.31 8.32
CA PRO A 69 -4.28 -4.91 7.31
C PRO A 69 -4.47 -4.25 5.93
N LEU A 70 -5.67 -3.77 5.59
CA LEU A 70 -5.93 -3.07 4.33
C LEU A 70 -5.14 -1.76 4.24
N GLU A 71 -5.01 -1.05 5.36
CA GLU A 71 -4.24 0.19 5.44
C GLU A 71 -2.74 -0.07 5.37
N TRP A 72 -2.25 -1.13 6.02
CA TRP A 72 -0.85 -1.56 5.88
C TRP A 72 -0.51 -1.92 4.42
N TRP A 73 -1.39 -2.66 3.72
CA TRP A 73 -1.21 -2.97 2.29
C TRP A 73 -1.31 -1.73 1.39
N ARG A 74 -2.05 -0.69 1.79
CA ARG A 74 -2.10 0.60 1.08
C ARG A 74 -0.76 1.33 1.16
N ILE A 75 -0.15 1.36 2.34
CA ILE A 75 1.15 2.01 2.59
C ILE A 75 2.27 1.24 1.89
N ASN A 76 2.32 -0.09 2.05
CA ASN A 76 3.41 -0.93 1.56
C ASN A 76 3.26 -1.36 0.09
N GLN A 77 2.26 -0.86 -0.64
CA GLN A 77 2.02 -1.20 -2.05
C GLN A 77 3.22 -0.89 -2.97
N GLN A 78 4.07 0.09 -2.65
CA GLN A 78 5.28 0.38 -3.44
C GLN A 78 6.39 -0.66 -3.22
N ILE A 79 6.40 -1.31 -2.05
CA ILE A 79 7.39 -2.31 -1.66
C ILE A 79 6.98 -3.70 -2.19
N TYR A 80 5.69 -3.99 -2.15
CA TYR A 80 5.08 -5.28 -2.52
C TYR A 80 4.02 -5.11 -3.62
N PRO A 81 4.40 -4.73 -4.86
CA PRO A 81 3.47 -4.26 -5.89
C PRO A 81 2.56 -5.34 -6.50
N ASN A 82 2.90 -6.63 -6.39
CA ASN A 82 2.05 -7.73 -6.85
C ASN A 82 1.30 -8.33 -5.67
N LEU A 83 1.96 -8.51 -4.53
CA LEU A 83 1.35 -9.06 -3.33
C LEU A 83 0.26 -8.14 -2.78
N ALA A 84 0.42 -6.81 -2.85
CA ALA A 84 -0.62 -5.85 -2.50
C ALA A 84 -1.86 -5.90 -3.41
N LYS A 85 -1.71 -6.28 -4.69
CA LYS A 85 -2.86 -6.50 -5.60
C LYS A 85 -3.63 -7.75 -5.16
N LEU A 86 -2.93 -8.83 -4.83
CA LEU A 86 -3.54 -10.07 -4.34
C LEU A 86 -4.21 -9.86 -2.98
N ALA A 87 -3.54 -9.17 -2.05
CA ALA A 87 -4.06 -8.84 -0.73
C ALA A 87 -5.37 -8.02 -0.81
N LYS A 88 -5.45 -7.03 -1.71
CA LYS A 88 -6.70 -6.29 -1.96
C LYS A 88 -7.85 -7.18 -2.42
N ILE A 89 -7.59 -8.25 -3.17
CA ILE A 89 -8.64 -9.18 -3.60
C ILE A 89 -9.04 -10.11 -2.44
N LYS A 90 -8.05 -10.61 -1.68
CA LYS A 90 -8.28 -11.63 -0.65
C LYS A 90 -8.81 -11.07 0.68
N LEU A 91 -8.37 -9.89 1.10
CA LEU A 91 -8.78 -9.26 2.36
C LEU A 91 -10.13 -8.53 2.28
N ASN A 92 -10.60 -8.18 1.08
CA ASN A 92 -11.96 -7.65 0.88
C ASN A 92 -13.02 -8.75 0.72
N ALA A 93 -12.64 -10.04 0.76
CA ALA A 93 -13.58 -11.13 0.75
C ALA A 93 -14.25 -11.25 2.14
N MET A 94 -15.59 -11.22 2.16
CA MET A 94 -16.35 -11.46 3.38
C MET A 94 -16.22 -12.93 3.78
N ALA A 95 -15.96 -13.20 5.07
CA ALA A 95 -15.83 -14.56 5.58
C ALA A 95 -17.17 -15.32 5.71
N SER A 96 -18.32 -14.65 5.52
CA SER A 96 -19.65 -15.24 5.70
C SER A 96 -20.65 -14.80 4.63
N SER A 97 -21.68 -15.63 4.42
CA SER A 97 -22.84 -15.37 3.56
C SER A 97 -23.85 -14.39 4.16
N VAL A 98 -23.74 -14.05 5.45
CA VAL A 98 -24.70 -13.21 6.20
C VAL A 98 -25.06 -11.89 5.51
N PRO A 99 -24.13 -11.15 4.86
CA PRO A 99 -24.49 -9.92 4.15
C PRO A 99 -25.31 -10.18 2.89
N CYS A 100 -25.10 -11.32 2.22
CA CYS A 100 -25.92 -11.77 1.10
C CYS A 100 -27.31 -12.20 1.60
N GLU A 101 -27.40 -12.95 2.70
CA GLU A 101 -28.67 -13.34 3.33
C GLU A 101 -29.49 -12.10 3.76
N ARG A 102 -28.84 -11.09 4.34
CA ARG A 102 -29.47 -9.80 4.65
C ARG A 102 -30.00 -9.11 3.40
N LEU A 103 -29.23 -9.10 2.31
CA LEU A 103 -29.67 -8.54 1.02
C LEU A 103 -30.89 -9.29 0.45
N PHE A 104 -30.89 -10.63 0.53
CA PHE A 104 -32.03 -11.44 0.09
C PHE A 104 -33.26 -11.30 0.99
N SER A 105 -33.08 -11.14 2.31
CA SER A 105 -34.18 -10.83 3.24
C SER A 105 -34.82 -9.47 2.92
N VAL A 106 -34.02 -8.44 2.66
CA VAL A 106 -34.50 -7.13 2.19
C VAL A 106 -35.23 -7.26 0.85
N ALA A 107 -34.68 -8.02 -0.10
CA ALA A 107 -35.32 -8.29 -1.39
C ALA A 107 -36.69 -8.98 -1.22
N GLY A 108 -36.76 -9.96 -0.31
CA GLY A 108 -37.98 -10.66 0.07
C GLY A 108 -39.03 -9.71 0.64
N ASN A 109 -38.65 -8.80 1.53
CA ASN A 109 -39.57 -7.80 2.09
C ASN A 109 -40.10 -6.84 1.01
N ILE A 110 -39.25 -6.31 0.12
CA ILE A 110 -39.68 -5.45 -0.99
C ILE A 110 -40.70 -6.18 -1.90
N LEU A 111 -40.48 -7.47 -2.16
CA LEU A 111 -41.33 -8.31 -2.99
C LEU A 111 -42.64 -8.72 -2.29
N THR A 112 -42.64 -8.85 -0.97
CA THR A 112 -43.77 -9.35 -0.17
C THR A 112 -44.67 -8.23 0.36
N GLU A 113 -44.12 -7.13 0.88
CA GLU A 113 -44.93 -5.99 1.38
C GLU A 113 -45.78 -5.35 0.28
N ARG A 114 -45.24 -5.25 -0.93
CA ARG A 114 -46.00 -4.85 -2.12
C ARG A 114 -46.27 -6.08 -2.96
N ARG A 115 -47.52 -6.57 -3.00
CA ARG A 115 -48.07 -7.54 -3.98
C ARG A 115 -48.01 -7.00 -5.43
N SER A 116 -46.83 -6.62 -5.87
CA SER A 116 -46.59 -5.81 -7.05
C SER A 116 -45.96 -6.67 -8.12
N ARG A 117 -46.42 -6.48 -9.36
CA ARG A 117 -45.88 -7.10 -10.57
C ARG A 117 -44.53 -6.44 -10.91
N LEU A 118 -43.57 -6.56 -10.00
CA LEU A 118 -42.29 -5.89 -10.04
C LEU A 118 -41.32 -6.73 -10.87
N GLY A 119 -40.95 -6.25 -12.06
CA GLY A 119 -39.93 -6.91 -12.87
C GLY A 119 -38.59 -6.93 -12.16
N SER A 120 -37.81 -7.99 -12.37
CA SER A 120 -36.48 -8.22 -11.77
C SER A 120 -35.57 -6.99 -11.80
N ARG A 121 -35.47 -6.33 -12.96
CA ARG A 121 -34.69 -5.10 -13.16
C ARG A 121 -35.10 -3.94 -12.22
N LYS A 122 -36.38 -3.83 -11.88
CA LYS A 122 -36.87 -2.77 -10.96
C LYS A 122 -36.64 -3.12 -9.50
N LEU A 123 -36.66 -4.41 -9.15
CA LEU A 123 -36.25 -4.91 -7.84
C LEU A 123 -34.75 -4.64 -7.60
N GLU A 124 -33.90 -4.96 -8.59
CA GLU A 124 -32.45 -4.69 -8.56
C GLU A 124 -32.14 -3.20 -8.33
N GLN A 125 -32.81 -2.31 -9.07
CA GLN A 125 -32.66 -0.85 -8.89
C GLN A 125 -33.07 -0.40 -7.48
N LEU A 126 -34.13 -0.94 -6.90
CA LEU A 126 -34.57 -0.61 -5.54
C LEU A 126 -33.61 -1.15 -4.48
N LEU A 127 -33.09 -2.37 -4.65
CA LEU A 127 -32.07 -2.97 -3.78
C LEU A 127 -30.77 -2.15 -3.80
N PHE A 128 -30.30 -1.77 -4.99
CA PHE A 128 -29.13 -0.91 -5.15
C PHE A 128 -29.33 0.43 -4.44
N LEU A 129 -30.47 1.10 -4.66
CA LEU A 129 -30.80 2.36 -4.00
C LEU A 129 -30.91 2.20 -2.48
N GLN A 130 -31.49 1.12 -1.98
CA GLN A 130 -31.62 0.87 -0.54
C GLN A 130 -30.27 0.60 0.13
N GLN A 131 -29.40 -0.21 -0.51
CA GLN A 131 -28.08 -0.52 0.02
C GLN A 131 -27.11 0.68 -0.01
N ASN A 132 -27.37 1.67 -0.86
CA ASN A 132 -26.56 2.89 -0.99
C ASN A 132 -27.23 4.16 -0.39
N LYS A 133 -28.35 4.03 0.31
CA LYS A 133 -28.89 5.12 1.13
C LYS A 133 -27.98 5.31 2.36
N LYS A 134 -27.52 6.55 2.54
CA LYS A 134 -26.77 7.00 3.73
C LYS A 134 -27.69 7.09 4.95
#